data_AF-A0A5P9PH31-F1
#
_entry.id   AF-A0A5P9PH31-F1
#
_cell.length_a   1.000
_cell.length_b   1.000
_cell.length_c   1.000
_cell.angle_alpha   90.00
_cell.angle_beta   90.00
_cell.angle_gamma   90.00
#
_symmetry.space_group_name_H-M   'P 1'
#
loop_
_entity.id
_entity.type
_entity.pdbx_description
1 polymer ?
#
loop_
_entity_poly.entity_id
_entity_poly.type
_entity_poly.pdbx_seq_one_letter_code
_entity_poly.pdbx_strand_id
1 'polypeptide(L)'
;MVAAGDAGQNSVAERLGIKPDMVVQEIGWDEDVDDDLRAAIEEQIGGEILDEDAQEVIDVVLLWWREDDGDLGDTLIEVRQPLSDDGVIWVLTPKTGQPGHVEPSEVAEVVPAVGLSQTSNISVGPGWSGTRLVPRSK
;
A
#
# COMPACT_ATOMS: atom_id res chain seq x y z
N MET A 1 -0.97 -17.31 -25.04
CA MET A 1 -1.14 -18.21 -23.88
C MET A 1 -1.32 -17.28 -22.71
N VAL A 2 -2.57 -17.00 -22.31
CA VAL A 2 -2.85 -16.06 -21.21
C VAL A 2 -2.66 -16.86 -19.93
N ALA A 3 -1.69 -16.46 -19.11
CA ALA A 3 -1.25 -17.19 -17.94
C ALA A 3 -2.35 -17.20 -16.88
N ALA A 4 -2.61 -18.35 -16.27
CA ALA A 4 -3.60 -18.49 -15.20
C ALA A 4 -3.22 -17.77 -13.88
N GLY A 5 -2.05 -17.11 -13.81
CA GLY A 5 -1.65 -16.25 -12.68
C GLY A 5 -2.30 -14.86 -12.73
N ASP A 6 -2.58 -14.37 -13.93
CA ASP A 6 -3.02 -13.01 -14.25
C ASP A 6 -4.41 -12.70 -13.67
N ALA A 7 -5.34 -13.66 -13.75
CA ALA A 7 -6.69 -13.52 -13.22
C ALA A 7 -6.74 -13.43 -11.68
N GLY A 8 -5.76 -14.03 -10.99
CA GLY A 8 -5.66 -13.98 -9.52
C GLY A 8 -5.09 -12.66 -9.02
N GLN A 9 -4.15 -12.07 -9.76
CA GLN A 9 -3.46 -10.85 -9.37
C GLN A 9 -4.27 -9.59 -9.74
N ASN A 10 -4.95 -9.57 -10.89
CA ASN A 10 -5.94 -8.52 -11.17
C ASN A 10 -7.04 -8.47 -10.10
N SER A 11 -7.46 -9.64 -9.59
CA SER A 11 -8.39 -9.68 -8.48
C SER A 11 -7.85 -9.05 -7.19
N VAL A 12 -6.52 -8.98 -7.00
CA VAL A 12 -5.94 -8.35 -5.81
C VAL A 12 -5.88 -6.83 -5.92
N ALA A 13 -5.56 -6.26 -7.08
CA ALA A 13 -5.65 -4.82 -7.32
C ALA A 13 -7.10 -4.31 -7.12
N GLU A 14 -8.09 -5.06 -7.63
CA GLU A 14 -9.50 -4.79 -7.37
C GLU A 14 -9.86 -4.85 -5.88
N ARG A 15 -9.31 -5.82 -5.13
CA ARG A 15 -9.53 -5.96 -3.68
C ARG A 15 -8.88 -4.84 -2.88
N LEU A 16 -7.80 -4.25 -3.38
CA LEU A 16 -7.22 -3.02 -2.85
C LEU A 16 -8.09 -1.79 -3.13
N GLY A 17 -9.12 -1.93 -3.96
CA GLY A 17 -10.02 -0.85 -4.36
C GLY A 17 -9.42 0.06 -5.43
N ILE A 18 -8.36 -0.38 -6.10
CA ILE A 18 -7.67 0.35 -7.16
C ILE A 18 -8.52 0.27 -8.44
N LYS A 19 -8.74 1.42 -9.06
CA LYS A 19 -9.55 1.59 -10.26
C LYS A 19 -8.69 2.12 -11.41
N PRO A 20 -9.14 1.93 -12.66
CA PRO A 20 -8.53 2.58 -13.81
C PRO A 20 -8.42 4.10 -13.60
N ASP A 21 -7.36 4.69 -14.15
CA ASP A 21 -7.04 6.13 -14.10
C ASP A 21 -6.74 6.69 -12.69
N MET A 22 -6.62 5.85 -11.65
CA MET A 22 -6.14 6.29 -10.33
C MET A 22 -4.64 6.49 -10.33
N VAL A 23 -4.19 7.54 -9.62
CA VAL A 23 -2.76 7.80 -9.41
C VAL A 23 -2.28 7.00 -8.20
N VAL A 24 -1.40 6.02 -8.45
CA VAL A 24 -0.82 5.15 -7.40
C VAL A 24 0.64 5.52 -7.20
N GLN A 25 1.02 5.75 -5.95
CA GLN A 25 2.41 5.97 -5.55
C GLN A 25 2.91 4.81 -4.70
N GLU A 26 4.14 4.36 -4.90
CA GLU A 26 4.84 3.43 -4.03
C GLU A 26 5.90 4.12 -3.18
N ILE A 27 6.01 3.68 -1.93
CA ILE A 27 6.99 4.17 -0.95
C ILE A 27 7.59 2.96 -0.24
N GLY A 28 8.90 2.97 0.02
CA GLY A 28 9.59 1.89 0.73
C GLY A 28 9.88 0.65 -0.14
N TRP A 29 9.89 0.82 -1.47
CA TRP A 29 10.26 -0.25 -2.39
C TRP A 29 11.68 -0.77 -2.10
N ASP A 30 11.83 -2.09 -2.10
CA ASP A 30 13.11 -2.79 -2.01
C ASP A 30 12.99 -4.12 -2.80
N GLU A 31 14.05 -4.92 -2.87
CA GLU A 31 14.11 -6.15 -3.70
C GLU A 31 13.19 -7.30 -3.24
N ASP A 32 12.53 -7.17 -2.08
CA ASP A 32 11.64 -8.17 -1.47
C ASP A 32 10.14 -7.89 -1.71
N VAL A 33 9.80 -6.82 -2.44
CA VAL A 33 8.41 -6.53 -2.79
C VAL A 33 7.82 -7.60 -3.71
N ASP A 34 6.50 -7.59 -3.82
CA ASP A 34 5.77 -8.50 -4.69
C ASP A 34 5.61 -7.88 -6.10
N ASP A 35 6.49 -8.25 -7.04
CA ASP A 35 6.47 -7.75 -8.42
C ASP A 35 5.17 -8.12 -9.16
N ASP A 36 4.60 -9.29 -8.85
CA ASP A 36 3.32 -9.72 -9.41
C ASP A 36 2.18 -8.80 -8.96
N LEU A 37 2.18 -8.37 -7.69
CA LEU A 37 1.24 -7.36 -7.19
C LEU A 37 1.42 -6.03 -7.92
N ARG A 38 2.66 -5.57 -8.09
CA ARG A 38 2.95 -4.31 -8.80
C ARG A 38 2.43 -4.36 -10.24
N ALA A 39 2.77 -5.41 -10.98
CA ALA A 39 2.34 -5.57 -12.37
C ALA A 39 0.81 -5.56 -12.52
N ALA A 40 0.09 -6.23 -11.59
CA ALA A 40 -1.37 -6.21 -11.60
C ALA A 40 -1.97 -4.83 -11.29
N ILE A 41 -1.30 -4.03 -10.45
CA ILE A 41 -1.72 -2.66 -10.18
C ILE A 41 -1.50 -1.78 -11.41
N GLU A 42 -0.34 -1.88 -12.07
CA GLU A 42 -0.02 -1.14 -13.30
C GLU A 42 -1.00 -1.47 -14.42
N GLU A 43 -1.33 -2.75 -14.61
CA GLU A 43 -2.34 -3.18 -15.58
C GLU A 43 -3.72 -2.61 -15.24
N GLN A 44 -4.09 -2.62 -13.96
CA GLN A 44 -5.39 -2.14 -13.48
C GLN A 44 -5.55 -0.62 -13.64
N ILE A 45 -4.51 0.18 -13.36
CA ILE A 45 -4.56 1.64 -13.50
C ILE A 45 -4.34 2.08 -14.96
N GLY A 46 -3.76 1.21 -15.78
CA GLY A 46 -3.42 1.49 -17.18
C GLY A 46 -2.19 2.39 -17.33
N GLY A 47 -1.29 2.37 -16.35
CA GLY A 47 -0.14 3.27 -16.22
C GLY A 47 0.92 2.71 -15.27
N GLU A 48 1.97 3.48 -15.04
CA GLU A 48 3.08 3.10 -14.16
C GLU A 48 2.82 3.55 -12.72
N ILE A 49 3.27 2.77 -11.74
CA ILE A 49 3.26 3.19 -10.33
C ILE A 49 4.32 4.28 -10.14
N LEU A 50 3.95 5.38 -9.48
CA LEU A 50 4.83 6.51 -9.23
C LEU A 50 5.76 6.25 -8.04
N ASP A 51 7.00 6.72 -8.14
CA ASP A 51 7.98 6.68 -7.05
C ASP A 51 7.78 7.82 -6.03
N GLU A 52 8.58 7.81 -4.97
CA GLU A 52 8.52 8.76 -3.86
C GLU A 52 8.78 10.23 -4.25
N ASP A 53 9.48 10.47 -5.36
CA ASP A 53 9.80 11.83 -5.85
C ASP A 53 8.67 12.43 -6.70
N ALA A 54 7.57 11.71 -6.89
CA ALA A 54 6.46 12.17 -7.70
C ALA A 54 5.76 13.41 -7.11
N GLN A 55 5.49 14.39 -7.98
CA GLN A 55 4.84 15.66 -7.64
C GLN A 55 3.40 15.70 -8.18
N GLU A 56 2.64 14.64 -7.93
CA GLU A 56 1.24 14.51 -8.35
C GLU A 56 0.30 14.37 -7.16
N VAL A 57 -1.01 14.53 -7.40
CA VAL A 57 -2.03 14.26 -6.39
C VAL A 57 -2.29 12.76 -6.40
N ILE A 58 -2.07 12.11 -5.26
CA ILE A 58 -2.08 10.65 -5.14
C ILE A 58 -3.42 10.15 -4.63
N ASP A 59 -4.03 9.20 -5.33
CA ASP A 59 -5.27 8.55 -4.90
C ASP A 59 -5.00 7.36 -3.97
N VAL A 60 -3.92 6.63 -4.24
CA VAL A 60 -3.54 5.42 -3.49
C VAL A 60 -2.04 5.43 -3.22
N VAL A 61 -1.67 5.39 -1.95
CA VAL A 61 -0.27 5.14 -1.55
C VAL A 61 -0.12 3.66 -1.19
N LEU A 62 0.85 2.99 -1.80
CA LEU A 62 1.35 1.67 -1.41
C LEU A 62 2.60 1.87 -0.57
N LEU A 63 2.46 1.75 0.75
CA LEU A 63 3.59 1.87 1.67
C LEU A 63 4.09 0.47 2.03
N TRP A 64 5.23 0.07 1.47
CA TRP A 64 5.95 -1.14 1.87
C TRP A 64 6.71 -0.86 3.16
N TRP A 65 6.35 -1.55 4.25
CA TRP A 65 6.83 -1.25 5.59
C TRP A 65 7.37 -2.49 6.31
N ARG A 66 8.62 -2.41 6.74
CA ARG A 66 9.36 -3.43 7.50
C ARG A 66 9.70 -2.91 8.89
N GLU A 67 10.02 -3.82 9.81
CA GLU A 67 10.34 -3.44 11.21
C GLU A 67 11.55 -2.50 11.33
N ASP A 68 12.49 -2.60 10.39
CA ASP A 68 13.73 -1.83 10.37
C ASP A 68 13.65 -0.52 9.55
N ASP A 69 12.50 -0.22 8.92
CA ASP A 69 12.35 0.93 8.02
C ASP A 69 12.27 2.29 8.75
N GLY A 70 12.19 2.28 10.09
CA GLY A 70 12.27 3.48 10.92
C GLY A 70 10.99 3.77 11.71
N ASP A 71 10.51 5.01 11.67
CA ASP A 71 9.30 5.44 12.40
C ASP A 71 8.08 5.53 11.46
N LEU A 72 7.14 4.60 11.63
CA LEU A 72 5.93 4.53 10.82
C LEU A 72 5.07 5.79 10.94
N GLY A 73 5.07 6.43 12.10
CA GLY A 73 4.25 7.62 12.35
C GLY A 73 4.73 8.80 11.51
N ASP A 74 6.03 9.05 11.52
CA ASP A 74 6.64 10.11 10.70
C ASP A 74 6.42 9.84 9.21
N THR A 75 6.66 8.61 8.74
CA THR A 75 6.41 8.23 7.34
C THR A 75 4.94 8.40 6.96
N LEU A 76 3.99 8.01 7.81
CA LEU A 76 2.56 8.21 7.55
C LEU A 76 2.17 9.70 7.47
N ILE A 77 2.85 10.59 8.18
CA ILE A 77 2.65 12.03 8.07
C ILE A 77 3.17 12.55 6.72
N GLU A 78 4.30 12.03 6.25
CA GLU A 78 4.91 12.41 4.97
C GLU A 78 4.08 11.94 3.77
N VAL A 79 3.74 10.66 3.69
CA VAL A 79 2.96 10.10 2.56
C VAL A 79 1.52 10.62 2.50
N ARG A 80 1.02 11.18 3.61
CA ARG A 80 -0.29 11.83 3.63
C ARG A 80 -0.28 13.19 2.93
N GLN A 81 0.87 13.85 2.77
CA GLN A 81 0.94 15.19 2.19
C GLN A 81 0.46 15.27 0.73
N PRO A 82 0.89 14.38 -0.18
CA PRO A 82 0.41 14.39 -1.57
C PRO A 82 -0.93 13.65 -1.76
N LEU A 83 -1.47 13.04 -0.70
CA LEU A 83 -2.69 12.24 -0.75
C LEU A 83 -3.94 13.10 -1.00
N SER A 84 -4.80 12.67 -1.91
CA SER A 84 -6.08 13.32 -2.20
C SER A 84 -7.03 13.24 -1.00
N ASP A 85 -8.06 14.10 -0.98
CA ASP A 85 -9.05 14.15 0.12
C ASP A 85 -9.78 12.80 0.33
N ASP A 86 -10.01 12.05 -0.75
CA ASP A 86 -10.63 10.72 -0.75
C ASP A 86 -9.59 9.59 -0.85
N GLY A 87 -8.31 9.94 -0.78
CA GLY A 87 -7.20 9.02 -0.97
C GLY A 87 -7.05 8.01 0.16
N VAL A 88 -6.39 6.91 -0.16
CA VAL A 88 -6.18 5.79 0.76
C VAL A 88 -4.71 5.43 0.85
N ILE A 89 -4.28 4.98 2.03
CA ILE A 89 -2.94 4.44 2.22
C ILE A 89 -3.08 2.95 2.51
N TRP A 90 -2.38 2.13 1.74
CA TRP A 90 -2.21 0.70 2.01
C TRP A 90 -0.82 0.48 2.61
N VAL A 91 -0.79 0.23 3.91
CA VAL A 91 0.45 -0.20 4.59
C VAL A 91 0.60 -1.70 4.39
N LEU A 92 1.56 -2.09 3.57
CA LEU A 92 1.92 -3.46 3.29
C LEU A 92 3.02 -3.85 4.26
N THR A 93 2.80 -4.91 5.05
CA THR A 93 3.81 -5.45 5.97
C THR A 93 4.12 -6.91 5.65
N PRO A 94 5.38 -7.37 5.85
CA PRO A 94 5.71 -8.78 5.70
C PRO A 94 4.87 -9.62 6.67
N LYS A 95 4.42 -10.79 6.23
CA LYS A 95 3.66 -11.72 7.08
C LYS A 95 4.55 -12.37 8.15
N THR A 96 3.91 -12.90 9.19
CA THR A 96 4.59 -13.62 10.26
C THR A 96 5.51 -14.71 9.69
N GLY A 97 6.78 -14.68 10.10
CA GLY A 97 7.82 -15.59 9.63
C GLY A 97 8.61 -15.11 8.41
N GLN A 98 8.23 -13.97 7.80
CA GLN A 98 9.07 -13.26 6.83
C GLN A 98 10.02 -12.28 7.54
N PRO A 99 11.20 -11.99 6.97
CA PRO A 99 12.07 -10.92 7.44
C PRO A 99 11.33 -9.58 7.46
N GLY A 100 11.62 -8.73 8.45
CA GLY A 100 11.01 -7.41 8.57
C GLY A 100 9.54 -7.44 9.01
N HIS A 101 9.08 -8.53 9.64
CA HIS A 101 7.67 -8.66 10.04
C HIS A 101 7.28 -7.62 11.08
N VAL A 102 6.29 -6.80 10.75
CA VAL A 102 5.68 -5.84 11.68
C VAL A 102 4.36 -6.40 12.21
N GLU A 103 4.18 -6.33 13.53
CA GLU A 103 2.94 -6.80 14.13
C GLU A 103 1.77 -5.87 13.74
N PRO A 104 0.60 -6.42 13.37
CA PRO A 104 -0.56 -5.58 13.02
C PRO A 104 -0.98 -4.61 14.14
N SER A 105 -0.71 -4.96 15.40
CA SER A 105 -0.97 -4.09 16.55
C SER A 105 -0.08 -2.86 16.58
N GLU A 106 1.17 -2.94 16.13
CA GLU A 106 2.08 -1.79 16.07
C GLU A 106 1.56 -0.75 15.08
N VAL A 107 1.16 -1.20 13.88
CA VAL A 107 0.50 -0.34 12.89
C VAL A 107 -0.76 0.29 13.48
N ALA A 108 -1.62 -0.52 14.13
CA ALA A 108 -2.87 -0.04 14.71
C ALA A 108 -2.69 0.97 15.85
N GLU A 109 -1.57 0.92 16.59
CA GLU A 109 -1.25 1.85 17.68
C GLU A 109 -0.83 3.23 17.15
N VAL A 110 -0.07 3.26 16.05
CA VAL A 110 0.45 4.50 15.45
C VAL A 110 -0.62 5.27 14.67
N VAL A 111 -1.47 4.55 13.93
CA VAL A 111 -2.49 5.11 13.00
C VAL A 111 -3.37 6.22 13.60
N PRO A 112 -3.92 6.09 14.83
CA PRO A 112 -4.73 7.15 15.45
C PRO A 112 -3.96 8.44 15.73
N ALA A 113 -2.67 8.37 16.06
CA ALA A 113 -1.85 9.52 16.43
C ALA A 113 -1.59 10.44 15.22
N VAL A 114 -1.52 9.87 14.02
CA VAL A 114 -1.32 10.59 12.75
C VAL A 114 -2.64 11.01 12.08
N GLY A 115 -3.77 10.88 12.80
CA GLY A 115 -5.08 11.30 12.31
C GLY A 115 -5.63 10.44 11.17
N LEU A 116 -5.22 9.16 11.11
CA LEU A 116 -5.72 8.16 10.18
C LEU A 116 -6.65 7.18 10.91
N SER A 117 -7.39 6.38 10.14
CA SER A 117 -8.17 5.25 10.65
C SER A 117 -7.96 4.02 9.79
N GLN A 118 -7.73 2.89 10.45
CA GLN A 118 -7.71 1.59 9.82
C GLN A 118 -9.14 1.14 9.50
N THR A 119 -9.34 0.63 8.29
CA THR A 119 -10.66 0.25 7.77
C THR A 119 -10.75 -1.21 7.35
N SER A 120 -9.67 -1.79 6.84
CA SER A 120 -9.63 -3.16 6.33
C SER A 120 -8.24 -3.76 6.45
N ASN A 121 -8.16 -5.09 6.50
CA ASN A 121 -6.92 -5.85 6.35
C ASN A 121 -7.15 -6.98 5.35
N ILE A 122 -6.23 -7.15 4.40
CA ILE A 122 -6.29 -8.22 3.41
C ILE A 122 -4.90 -8.83 3.19
N SER A 123 -4.86 -10.08 2.75
CA SER A 123 -3.63 -10.65 2.18
C SER A 123 -3.49 -10.16 0.74
N VAL A 124 -2.35 -9.55 0.40
CA VAL A 124 -2.08 -9.01 -0.95
C VAL A 124 -1.18 -9.90 -1.80
N GLY A 125 -0.46 -10.82 -1.16
CA GLY A 125 0.39 -11.80 -1.84
C GLY A 125 0.76 -12.96 -0.91
N PRO A 126 1.65 -13.87 -1.32
CA PRO A 126 2.18 -14.91 -0.45
C PRO A 126 2.94 -14.31 0.75
N GLY A 127 3.76 -13.29 0.53
CA GLY A 127 4.63 -12.69 1.56
C GLY A 127 4.03 -11.52 2.33
N TRP A 128 3.03 -10.84 1.78
CA TRP A 128 2.61 -9.52 2.26
C TRP A 128 1.14 -9.45 2.70
N SER A 129 0.90 -8.69 3.76
CA SER A 129 -0.42 -8.32 4.26
C SER A 129 -0.62 -6.81 4.10
N GLY A 130 -1.78 -6.41 3.61
CA GLY A 130 -2.15 -5.00 3.46
C GLY A 130 -3.11 -4.53 4.55
N THR A 131 -2.86 -3.35 5.09
CA THR A 131 -3.71 -2.63 6.03
C THR A 131 -4.19 -1.33 5.39
N ARG A 132 -5.50 -1.18 5.22
CA ARG A 132 -6.10 0.01 4.60
C ARG A 132 -6.33 1.10 5.62
N LEU A 133 -5.72 2.25 5.40
CA LEU A 133 -5.87 3.45 6.19
C LEU A 133 -6.56 4.54 5.36
N VAL A 134 -7.40 5.32 6.04
CA VAL A 134 -8.05 6.50 5.45
C VAL A 134 -7.86 7.71 6.37
N PRO A 135 -7.75 8.93 5.83
CA PRO A 135 -7.84 10.15 6.62
C PRO A 135 -9.12 10.17 7.47
N ARG A 136 -9.01 10.54 8.74
CA ARG A 136 -10.22 10.86 9.53
C ARG A 136 -10.86 12.10 8.93
N SER A 137 -12.12 11.98 8.50
CA SER A 137 -12.94 13.15 8.19
C SER A 137 -12.96 14.07 9.41
N LYS A 138 -12.68 15.35 9.20
CA LYS A 138 -12.73 16.40 10.24
C LYS A 138 -14.10 16.51 10.88
#